data_AF-A0A975A432-F1
#
_entry.id   AF-A0A975A432-F1
#
_cell.length_a   1.000
_cell.length_b   1.000
_cell.length_c   1.000
_cell.angle_alpha   90.00
_cell.angle_beta   90.00
_cell.angle_gamma   90.00
#
_symmetry.space_group_name_H-M   'P 1'
#
loop_
_entity.id
_entity.type
_entity.pdbx_description
1 polymer ?
#
loop_
_entity_poly.entity_id
_entity_poly.type
_entity_poly.pdbx_seq_one_letter_code
_entity_poly.pdbx_strand_id
1 'polypeptide(L)'
;MLCRLKCGDLNYFSRINNELIFINSYKIFFIVLNNSTISINSLNILNFFLTYRINFSNIIFITYLNNLNIFKLFNCFLNKTIIYYMINNNIFYLFDNENFLNFYFFFISESSNFYTEHIYFFNFYDLFLKIFDNFLFLKYPKYIILNNFFYFFNFKNFFLFFY
;
A
#
# COMPACT_ATOMS: atom_id res chain seq x y z
N MET A 1 1.07 15.78 30.36
CA MET A 1 0.40 15.24 29.15
C MET A 1 1.39 14.31 28.47
N LEU A 2 1.16 12.99 28.50
CA LEU A 2 1.99 12.04 27.76
C LEU A 2 1.44 11.98 26.33
N CYS A 3 2.21 12.47 25.37
CA CYS A 3 1.85 12.37 23.95
C CYS A 3 2.53 11.13 23.36
N ARG A 4 1.76 10.28 22.68
CA ARG A 4 2.28 9.14 21.92
C ARG A 4 2.10 9.41 20.44
N LEU A 5 3.20 9.60 19.73
CA LEU A 5 3.20 9.76 18.28
C LEU A 5 3.25 8.39 17.59
N LYS A 6 2.43 8.23 16.56
CA LYS A 6 2.40 7.04 15.69
C LYS A 6 2.43 7.50 14.24
N CYS A 7 2.96 6.66 13.36
CA CYS A 7 3.08 6.96 11.93
C CYS A 7 1.74 6.75 11.21
N GLY A 8 1.42 7.63 10.26
CA GLY A 8 0.20 7.56 9.46
C GLY A 8 -1.07 7.80 10.27
N ASP A 9 -2.17 7.19 9.85
CA ASP A 9 -3.44 7.24 10.56
C ASP A 9 -3.55 6.08 11.55
N LEU A 10 -4.05 6.37 12.74
CA LEU A 10 -4.26 5.41 13.82
C LEU A 10 -5.30 4.34 13.44
N ASN A 11 -6.23 4.66 12.54
CA ASN A 11 -7.23 3.70 12.10
C ASN A 11 -6.65 2.57 11.23
N TYR A 12 -5.44 2.73 10.71
CA TYR A 12 -4.84 1.79 9.77
C TYR A 12 -3.70 1.05 10.45
N PHE A 13 -3.99 -0.17 10.89
CA PHE A 13 -2.99 -1.16 11.31
C PHE A 13 -2.05 -0.73 12.46
N SER A 14 -2.43 0.32 13.20
CA SER A 14 -1.63 0.90 14.29
C SER A 14 -1.82 0.19 15.65
N ARG A 15 -2.75 -0.77 15.71
CA ARG A 15 -3.17 -1.48 16.94
C ARG A 15 -3.66 -0.53 18.06
N ILE A 16 -4.16 0.66 17.70
CA ILE A 16 -4.60 1.68 18.67
C ILE A 16 -5.64 1.12 19.66
N ASN A 17 -6.54 0.25 19.23
CA ASN A 17 -7.55 -0.35 20.10
C ASN A 17 -6.96 -1.05 21.32
N ASN A 18 -5.84 -1.76 21.18
CA ASN A 18 -5.19 -2.45 22.31
C ASN A 18 -4.66 -1.45 23.33
N GLU A 19 -4.10 -0.33 22.86
CA GLU A 19 -3.60 0.73 23.74
C GLU A 19 -4.75 1.48 24.41
N LEU A 20 -5.84 1.76 23.69
CA LEU A 20 -7.01 2.41 24.26
C LEU A 20 -7.66 1.54 25.35
N ILE A 21 -7.76 0.23 25.14
CA ILE A 21 -8.27 -0.71 26.15
C ILE A 21 -7.40 -0.66 27.41
N PHE A 22 -6.07 -0.68 27.25
CA PHE A 22 -5.14 -0.57 28.36
C PHE A 22 -5.26 0.77 29.09
N ILE A 23 -5.32 1.90 28.38
CA ILE A 23 -5.42 3.23 29.01
C ILE A 23 -6.77 3.38 29.74
N ASN A 24 -7.85 2.86 29.14
CA ASN A 24 -9.18 2.89 29.72
C ASN A 24 -9.31 2.03 30.99
N SER A 25 -8.57 0.91 31.09
CA SER A 25 -8.58 0.08 32.31
C SER A 25 -8.03 0.82 33.53
N TYR A 26 -7.15 1.80 33.33
CA TYR A 26 -6.65 2.71 34.37
C TYR A 26 -7.49 3.99 34.52
N LYS A 27 -8.61 4.11 33.81
CA LYS A 27 -9.48 5.31 33.79
C LYS A 27 -8.72 6.60 33.44
N ILE A 28 -7.66 6.48 32.64
CA ILE A 28 -6.90 7.63 32.18
C ILE A 28 -7.67 8.27 31.01
N PHE A 29 -7.91 9.57 31.08
CA PHE A 29 -8.50 10.32 29.98
C PHE A 29 -7.53 10.42 28.79
N PHE A 30 -8.03 10.21 27.57
CA PHE A 30 -7.23 10.29 26.35
C PHE A 30 -8.02 10.95 25.21
N ILE A 31 -7.29 11.54 24.27
CA ILE A 31 -7.81 12.09 23.02
C ILE A 31 -7.03 11.45 21.88
N VAL A 32 -7.75 10.96 20.86
CA VAL A 32 -7.17 10.39 19.65
C VAL A 32 -7.30 11.42 18.53
N LEU A 33 -6.17 11.78 17.93
CA LEU A 33 -6.12 12.67 16.76
C LEU A 33 -5.81 11.82 15.53
N ASN A 34 -6.75 11.78 14.58
CA ASN A 34 -6.59 11.05 13.33
C ASN A 34 -5.82 11.90 12.31
N ASN A 35 -5.17 11.23 11.35
CA ASN A 35 -4.42 11.88 10.27
C ASN A 35 -4.63 11.12 8.94
N SER A 36 -4.03 11.57 7.85
CA SER A 36 -4.02 10.83 6.59
C SER A 36 -3.12 9.59 6.65
N THR A 37 -3.50 8.51 5.98
CA THR A 37 -2.62 7.35 5.80
C THR A 37 -1.48 7.67 4.84
N ILE A 38 -0.39 6.93 5.01
CA ILE A 38 0.84 7.12 4.21
C ILE A 38 0.55 6.97 2.70
N SER A 39 -0.25 5.99 2.31
CA SER A 39 -0.60 5.78 0.89
C SER A 39 -1.37 6.96 0.31
N ILE A 40 -2.40 7.45 0.99
CA ILE A 40 -3.20 8.58 0.47
C ILE A 40 -2.34 9.85 0.39
N ASN A 41 -1.53 10.12 1.40
CA ASN A 41 -0.70 11.32 1.44
C ASN A 41 0.35 11.33 0.32
N SER A 42 1.05 10.21 0.11
CA SER A 42 2.06 10.10 -0.95
C SER A 42 1.46 10.17 -2.35
N LEU A 43 0.29 9.57 -2.57
CA LEU A 43 -0.39 9.70 -3.85
C LEU A 43 -0.82 11.13 -4.14
N ASN A 44 -1.23 11.88 -3.11
CA ASN A 44 -1.59 13.29 -3.27
C ASN A 44 -0.39 14.13 -3.74
N ILE A 45 0.82 13.87 -3.22
CA ILE A 45 2.06 14.52 -3.69
C ILE A 45 2.29 14.23 -5.18
N LEU A 46 1.94 13.03 -5.63
CA LEU A 46 2.10 12.59 -7.01
C LEU A 46 0.93 12.98 -7.92
N ASN A 47 -0.08 13.71 -7.40
CA ASN A 47 -1.36 13.95 -8.08
C ASN A 47 -1.98 12.65 -8.63
N PHE A 48 -1.79 11.56 -7.90
CA PHE A 48 -2.26 10.24 -8.28
C PHE A 48 -3.62 9.95 -7.65
N PHE A 49 -4.57 9.50 -8.48
CA PHE A 49 -5.94 9.22 -8.04
C PHE A 49 -6.20 7.73 -7.91
N LEU A 50 -6.69 7.31 -6.75
CA LEU A 50 -7.09 5.91 -6.51
C LEU A 50 -8.39 5.53 -7.21
N THR A 51 -9.27 6.50 -7.46
CA THR A 51 -10.60 6.30 -8.07
C THR A 51 -10.84 7.33 -9.16
N TYR A 52 -11.57 6.93 -10.20
CA TYR A 52 -11.98 7.83 -11.29
C TYR A 52 -13.45 7.61 -11.62
N ARG A 53 -14.20 8.67 -11.94
CA ARG A 53 -15.66 8.58 -12.15
C ARG A 53 -16.09 7.57 -13.21
N ILE A 54 -15.27 7.37 -14.24
CA ILE A 54 -15.56 6.44 -15.35
C ILE A 54 -15.26 4.98 -14.96
N ASN A 55 -14.47 4.77 -13.90
CA ASN A 55 -14.09 3.44 -13.42
C ASN A 55 -14.07 3.45 -11.87
N PHE A 56 -15.25 3.27 -11.26
CA PHE A 56 -15.37 3.16 -9.80
C PHE A 56 -14.77 1.83 -9.33
N SER A 57 -13.48 1.83 -9.06
CA SER A 57 -12.84 0.75 -8.32
C SER A 57 -13.05 0.99 -6.82
N ASN A 58 -13.73 0.08 -6.14
CA ASN A 58 -13.75 0.11 -4.68
C ASN A 58 -12.31 -0.05 -4.18
N ILE A 59 -11.90 0.75 -3.20
CA ILE A 59 -10.56 0.67 -2.60
C ILE A 59 -10.59 -0.33 -1.45
N ILE A 60 -9.64 -1.25 -1.43
CA ILE A 60 -9.46 -2.20 -0.35
C ILE A 60 -8.08 -1.99 0.25
N PHE A 61 -8.01 -1.82 1.57
CA PHE A 61 -6.76 -1.75 2.31
C PHE A 61 -6.50 -3.09 2.99
N ILE A 62 -5.32 -3.67 2.77
CA ILE A 62 -4.92 -4.97 3.28
C ILE A 62 -3.58 -4.82 4.00
N THR A 63 -3.42 -5.45 5.17
CA THR A 63 -2.09 -5.69 5.74
C THR A 63 -1.64 -7.10 5.50
N TYR A 64 -0.34 -7.22 5.28
CA TYR A 64 0.33 -8.48 5.47
C TYR A 64 0.57 -8.75 6.97
N LEU A 65 0.05 -9.87 7.47
CA LEU A 65 0.42 -10.46 8.76
C LEU A 65 1.01 -11.85 8.47
N ASN A 66 2.23 -12.06 8.94
CA ASN A 66 3.03 -13.27 8.69
C ASN A 66 2.21 -14.58 8.74
N ASN A 67 2.39 -15.37 7.67
CA ASN A 67 2.36 -16.84 7.62
C ASN A 67 1.07 -17.62 7.36
N LEU A 68 -0.15 -17.08 7.26
CA LEU A 68 -1.31 -17.93 6.90
C LEU A 68 -2.32 -17.25 5.97
N ASN A 69 -2.36 -17.72 4.72
CA ASN A 69 -3.51 -17.78 3.82
C ASN A 69 -4.30 -16.51 3.42
N ILE A 70 -3.90 -15.30 3.80
CA ILE A 70 -4.64 -14.08 3.43
C ILE A 70 -4.31 -13.59 1.99
N PHE A 71 -3.40 -14.27 1.28
CA PHE A 71 -3.11 -13.95 -0.11
C PHE A 71 -4.05 -14.56 -1.14
N LYS A 72 -5.11 -15.29 -0.73
CA LYS A 72 -6.15 -15.65 -1.69
C LYS A 72 -6.84 -14.37 -2.14
N LEU A 73 -6.33 -13.81 -3.23
CA LEU A 73 -7.00 -12.80 -4.03
C LEU A 73 -8.27 -13.46 -4.55
N PHE A 74 -9.34 -13.34 -3.77
CA PHE A 74 -10.63 -13.86 -4.15
C PHE A 74 -11.06 -13.14 -5.43
N ASN A 75 -11.70 -13.84 -6.35
CA ASN A 75 -12.28 -13.26 -7.57
C ASN A 75 -13.19 -12.04 -7.28
N CYS A 76 -13.68 -11.88 -6.05
CA CYS A 76 -14.42 -10.70 -5.60
C CYS A 76 -13.58 -9.40 -5.52
N PHE A 77 -12.27 -9.47 -5.74
CA PHE A 77 -11.38 -8.30 -5.85
C PHE A 77 -11.17 -7.81 -7.28
N LEU A 78 -11.73 -8.50 -8.28
CA LEU A 78 -11.68 -8.05 -9.68
C LEU A 78 -12.23 -6.62 -9.79
N ASN A 79 -11.52 -5.77 -10.53
CA ASN A 79 -11.82 -4.35 -10.76
C ASN A 79 -11.77 -3.44 -9.53
N LYS A 80 -11.15 -3.87 -8.43
CA LYS A 80 -10.93 -3.04 -7.24
C LYS A 80 -9.50 -2.53 -7.16
N THR A 81 -9.29 -1.38 -6.53
CA THR A 81 -7.96 -0.89 -6.20
C THR A 81 -7.55 -1.49 -4.87
N ILE A 82 -6.42 -2.19 -4.83
CA ILE A 82 -5.99 -2.92 -3.63
C ILE A 82 -4.70 -2.28 -3.12
N ILE A 83 -4.67 -1.87 -1.86
CA ILE A 83 -3.53 -1.24 -1.22
C ILE A 83 -3.03 -2.18 -0.12
N TYR A 84 -1.83 -2.70 -0.31
CA TYR A 84 -1.17 -3.56 0.64
C TYR A 84 -0.13 -2.80 1.46
N TYR A 85 -0.21 -2.94 2.78
CA TYR A 85 0.80 -2.48 3.73
C TYR A 85 1.64 -3.63 4.27
N MET A 86 2.86 -3.32 4.69
CA MET A 86 3.78 -4.25 5.36
C MET A 86 4.18 -5.47 4.51
N ILE A 87 4.15 -5.37 3.18
CA ILE A 87 4.42 -6.50 2.28
C ILE A 87 5.90 -6.89 2.20
N ASN A 88 6.83 -5.99 2.53
CA ASN A 88 8.29 -6.18 2.51
C ASN A 88 8.81 -7.37 1.67
N ASN A 89 9.26 -8.45 2.31
CA ASN A 89 9.88 -9.62 1.65
C ASN A 89 8.88 -10.65 1.13
N ASN A 90 7.59 -10.44 1.38
CA ASN A 90 6.51 -11.39 1.10
C ASN A 90 5.76 -11.05 -0.19
N ILE A 91 6.34 -10.19 -1.04
CA ILE A 91 5.76 -9.85 -2.34
C ILE A 91 5.59 -11.08 -3.22
N PHE A 92 6.43 -12.11 -3.06
CA PHE A 92 6.36 -13.35 -3.84
C PHE A 92 5.00 -14.05 -3.73
N TYR A 93 4.32 -13.96 -2.59
CA TYR A 93 2.99 -14.55 -2.40
C TYR A 93 1.88 -13.87 -3.21
N LEU A 94 2.10 -12.66 -3.73
CA LEU A 94 1.18 -12.09 -4.72
C LEU A 94 1.12 -12.97 -5.97
N PHE A 95 2.28 -13.45 -6.42
CA PHE A 95 2.42 -14.17 -7.68
C PHE A 95 1.78 -15.55 -7.69
N ASP A 96 1.45 -16.13 -6.54
CA ASP A 96 0.72 -17.41 -6.50
C ASP A 96 -0.65 -17.33 -7.23
N ASN A 97 -1.18 -16.13 -7.51
CA ASN A 97 -2.40 -15.90 -8.29
C ASN A 97 -2.15 -15.17 -9.63
N GLU A 98 -1.18 -15.61 -10.43
CA GLU A 98 -0.77 -14.97 -11.70
C GLU A 98 -1.94 -14.58 -12.62
N ASN A 99 -2.93 -15.47 -12.80
CA ASN A 99 -4.07 -15.25 -13.69
C ASN A 99 -4.88 -14.00 -13.34
N PHE A 100 -5.00 -13.67 -12.05
CA PHE A 100 -5.71 -12.48 -11.59
C PHE A 100 -4.86 -11.23 -11.81
N LEU A 101 -3.55 -11.32 -11.55
CA LEU A 101 -2.65 -10.17 -11.52
C LEU A 101 -2.26 -9.65 -12.90
N ASN A 102 -2.37 -10.46 -13.95
CA ASN A 102 -2.09 -10.03 -15.33
C ASN A 102 -2.89 -8.80 -15.78
N PHE A 103 -4.04 -8.53 -15.16
CA PHE A 103 -4.88 -7.37 -15.47
C PHE A 103 -4.50 -6.11 -14.70
N TYR A 104 -3.65 -6.24 -13.69
CA TYR A 104 -3.29 -5.19 -12.75
C TYR A 104 -1.92 -4.60 -13.07
N PHE A 105 -1.80 -3.30 -12.79
CA PHE A 105 -0.51 -2.67 -12.62
C PHE A 105 -0.21 -2.46 -11.15
N PHE A 106 1.08 -2.43 -10.86
CA PHE A 106 1.66 -2.35 -9.53
C PHE A 106 2.33 -0.99 -9.37
N PHE A 107 1.85 -0.23 -8.42
CA PHE A 107 2.53 0.95 -7.91
C PHE A 107 3.16 0.60 -6.57
N ILE A 108 4.43 0.90 -6.41
CA ILE A 108 5.19 0.55 -5.20
C ILE A 108 5.90 1.81 -4.74
N SER A 109 5.63 2.24 -3.51
CA SER A 109 6.35 3.34 -2.88
C SER A 109 7.07 2.84 -1.64
N GLU A 110 8.34 3.24 -1.51
CA GLU A 110 9.22 2.95 -0.40
C GLU A 110 9.63 4.26 0.28
N SER A 111 9.66 4.26 1.63
CA SER A 111 9.92 5.46 2.43
C SER A 111 9.08 6.67 2.00
N SER A 112 7.79 6.43 1.80
CA SER A 112 6.87 7.43 1.27
C SER A 112 6.80 8.69 2.14
N ASN A 113 6.73 9.86 1.50
CA ASN A 113 6.80 11.19 2.11
C ASN A 113 8.14 11.53 2.80
N PHE A 114 9.19 10.72 2.62
CA PHE A 114 10.55 11.10 3.01
C PHE A 114 11.34 11.60 1.80
N TYR A 115 12.45 12.31 2.04
CA TYR A 115 13.36 12.75 0.97
C TYR A 115 13.98 11.59 0.18
N THR A 116 14.00 10.39 0.75
CA THR A 116 14.47 9.16 0.10
C THR A 116 13.33 8.38 -0.55
N GLU A 117 12.15 8.99 -0.74
CA GLU A 117 11.01 8.28 -1.34
C GLU A 117 11.37 7.75 -2.73
N HIS A 118 11.21 6.44 -2.90
CA HIS A 118 11.37 5.77 -4.18
C HIS A 118 10.02 5.23 -4.63
N ILE A 119 9.65 5.56 -5.86
CA ILE A 119 8.38 5.16 -6.45
C ILE A 119 8.67 4.35 -7.71
N TYR A 120 8.02 3.20 -7.80
CA TYR A 120 8.14 2.29 -8.91
C TYR A 120 6.78 1.96 -9.48
N PHE A 121 6.75 1.80 -10.80
CA PHE A 121 5.56 1.45 -11.54
C PHE A 121 5.85 0.30 -12.50
N PHE A 122 5.07 -0.77 -12.39
CA PHE A 122 5.28 -1.99 -13.17
C PHE A 122 3.94 -2.57 -13.65
N ASN A 123 3.95 -3.16 -14.85
CA ASN A 123 2.96 -4.18 -15.17
C ASN A 123 3.38 -5.52 -14.51
N PHE A 124 2.50 -6.52 -14.54
CA PHE A 124 2.79 -7.83 -13.94
C PHE A 124 4.09 -8.47 -14.45
N TYR A 125 4.33 -8.44 -15.77
CA TYR A 125 5.50 -9.08 -16.40
C TYR A 125 6.82 -8.38 -16.03
N ASP A 126 6.82 -7.05 -16.02
CA ASP A 126 7.97 -6.22 -15.64
C ASP A 126 8.31 -6.40 -14.16
N LEU A 127 7.27 -6.51 -13.33
CA LEU A 127 7.42 -6.76 -11.91
C LEU A 127 8.06 -8.13 -11.69
N PHE A 128 7.60 -9.18 -12.38
CA PHE A 128 8.15 -10.53 -12.26
C PHE A 128 9.64 -10.57 -12.58
N LEU A 129 10.06 -9.95 -13.69
CA LEU A 129 11.47 -9.89 -14.09
C LEU A 129 12.33 -9.04 -13.12
N LYS A 130 11.83 -7.88 -12.68
CA LYS A 130 12.57 -6.97 -11.78
C LYS A 130 12.63 -7.45 -10.33
N ILE A 131 11.67 -8.27 -9.90
CA ILE A 131 11.68 -8.85 -8.56
C ILE A 131 12.85 -9.79 -8.36
N PHE A 132 13.20 -10.56 -9.40
CA PHE A 132 14.37 -11.43 -9.34
C PHE A 132 15.68 -10.64 -9.39
N ASP A 133 15.75 -9.55 -10.16
CA ASP A 133 17.01 -8.84 -10.34
C ASP A 133 17.34 -7.80 -9.25
N ASN A 134 16.35 -7.10 -8.65
CA ASN A 134 16.67 -5.97 -7.74
C ASN A 134 15.66 -5.65 -6.63
N PHE A 135 14.44 -6.20 -6.63
CA PHE A 135 13.41 -5.81 -5.64
C PHE A 135 13.72 -6.24 -4.19
N LEU A 136 14.63 -7.21 -4.03
CA LEU A 136 15.17 -7.68 -2.74
C LEU A 136 16.17 -6.70 -2.08
N PHE A 137 16.62 -5.64 -2.77
CA PHE A 137 17.54 -4.64 -2.18
C PHE A 137 16.84 -3.50 -1.40
N LEU A 138 15.51 -3.38 -1.54
CA LEU A 138 14.72 -2.33 -0.89
C LEU A 138 14.46 -2.68 0.60
N LYS A 139 15.09 -1.93 1.51
CA LYS A 139 15.14 -2.22 2.96
C LYS A 139 14.06 -1.50 3.79
N TYR A 140 13.40 -0.49 3.24
CA TYR A 140 12.53 0.41 3.99
C TYR A 140 11.05 0.00 3.89
N PRO A 141 10.19 0.56 4.76
CA PRO A 141 8.76 0.28 4.71
C PRO A 141 8.18 0.66 3.35
N LYS A 142 7.42 -0.27 2.78
CA LYS A 142 6.74 -0.08 1.50
C LYS A 142 5.26 -0.43 1.56
N TYR A 143 4.50 0.23 0.71
CA TYR A 143 3.16 -0.19 0.35
C TYR A 143 3.08 -0.46 -1.15
N ILE A 144 2.14 -1.31 -1.53
CA ILE A 144 1.88 -1.66 -2.92
C ILE A 144 0.44 -1.35 -3.25
N ILE A 145 0.19 -0.77 -4.41
CA ILE A 145 -1.15 -0.57 -4.95
C ILE A 145 -1.27 -1.41 -6.21
N LEU A 146 -2.29 -2.26 -6.23
CA LEU A 146 -2.74 -2.97 -7.42
C LEU A 146 -3.93 -2.21 -7.98
N ASN A 147 -3.88 -1.81 -9.24
CA ASN A 147 -5.03 -1.21 -9.90
C ASN A 147 -5.09 -1.58 -11.40
N ASN A 148 -6.31 -1.74 -11.92
CA ASN A 148 -6.56 -1.93 -13.36
C ASN A 148 -6.74 -0.61 -14.10
N PHE A 149 -6.97 0.51 -13.38
CA PHE A 149 -7.19 1.84 -13.98
C PHE A 149 -6.02 2.35 -14.82
N PHE A 150 -4.83 1.83 -14.56
CA PHE A 150 -3.62 2.20 -15.27
C PHE A 150 -3.64 1.89 -16.77
N TYR A 151 -4.58 1.08 -17.27
CA TYR A 151 -4.86 0.97 -18.71
C TYR A 151 -5.27 2.30 -19.37
N PHE A 152 -5.82 3.26 -18.62
CA PHE A 152 -6.24 4.57 -19.14
C PHE A 152 -5.12 5.63 -19.09
N PHE A 153 -4.11 5.44 -18.25
CA PHE A 153 -2.93 6.29 -18.25
C PHE A 153 -1.97 5.80 -19.33
N ASN A 154 -1.72 6.63 -20.34
CA ASN A 154 -0.73 6.30 -21.37
C ASN A 154 0.67 6.33 -20.73
N PHE A 155 1.14 5.16 -20.27
CA PHE A 155 2.40 5.01 -19.51
C PHE A 155 3.67 5.31 -20.29
N LYS A 156 3.58 5.60 -21.59
CA LYS A 156 4.76 6.00 -22.40
C LYS A 156 5.54 7.19 -21.82
N ASN A 157 4.96 7.97 -20.91
CA ASN A 157 5.61 9.17 -20.35
C ASN A 157 5.93 9.10 -18.85
N PHE A 158 5.70 7.99 -18.13
CA PHE A 158 6.02 7.90 -16.70
C PHE A 158 7.39 7.26 -16.46
N PHE A 159 8.45 7.92 -16.96
CA PHE A 159 9.80 7.77 -16.40
C PHE A 159 10.02 8.95 -15.45
N LEU A 160 9.80 8.74 -14.15
CA LEU A 160 10.26 9.67 -13.13
C LEU A 160 11.57 9.10 -12.56
N PHE A 161 12.69 9.63 -13.07
CA PHE A 161 13.94 9.61 -12.34
C PHE A 161 13.83 10.62 -11.21
N PHE A 162 13.97 10.15 -9.96
CA PHE A 162 14.43 11.01 -8.88
C PHE A 162 15.88 10.63 -8.57
N TYR A 163 16.71 11.67 -8.52
CA TYR A 163 18.16 11.69 -8.32
C TYR A 163 18.60 10.90 -7.08
#